data_AF-A0A4P5ZWQ4-F1
#
_entry.id   AF-A0A4P5ZWQ4-F1
#
_cell.length_a   1.000
_cell.length_b   1.000
_cell.length_c   1.000
_cell.angle_alpha   90.00
_cell.angle_beta   90.00
_cell.angle_gamma   90.00
#
_symmetry.space_group_name_H-M   'P 1'
#
loop_
_entity.id
_entity.type
_entity.pdbx_description
1 polymer ?
#
loop_
_entity_poly.entity_id
_entity_poly.type
_entity_poly.pdbx_seq_one_letter_code
_entity_poly.pdbx_strand_id
1 'polypeptide(L)'
;MNLEGADLRNSTLDMARFRRTNLTNAILEGAYAYNAEFEGAIIEGADFTDVMLRKDSLKTLCKVATGTNPVTGRNTRDTLYCD
;
A
#
# COMPACT_ATOMS: atom_id res chain seq x y z
N MET A 1 12.09 3.86 6.97
CA MET A 1 12.67 3.31 5.73
C MET A 1 12.08 4.09 4.55
N ASN A 2 12.81 4.27 3.45
CA ASN A 2 12.28 4.91 2.25
C ASN A 2 12.16 3.89 1.12
N LEU A 3 10.94 3.67 0.64
CA LEU A 3 10.56 2.81 -0.49
C LEU A 3 9.70 3.59 -1.48
N GLU A 4 9.90 4.91 -1.54
CA GLU A 4 9.21 5.77 -2.50
C GLU A 4 9.44 5.29 -3.94
N GLY A 5 8.36 5.15 -4.69
CA GLY A 5 8.37 4.68 -6.08
C GLY A 5 8.83 3.23 -6.27
N ALA A 6 8.96 2.45 -5.19
CA ALA A 6 9.40 1.06 -5.30
C ALA A 6 8.39 0.21 -6.08
N ASP A 7 8.89 -0.62 -6.99
CA ASP A 7 8.11 -1.68 -7.63
C ASP A 7 8.18 -2.94 -6.78
N LEU A 8 7.07 -3.27 -6.12
CA LEU A 8 6.89 -4.42 -5.22
C LEU A 8 5.83 -5.38 -5.76
N ARG A 9 5.55 -5.35 -7.06
CA ARG A 9 4.51 -6.19 -7.67
C ARG A 9 4.74 -7.67 -7.40
N ASN A 10 3.67 -8.39 -7.08
CA ASN A 10 3.66 -9.84 -6.81
C ASN A 10 4.66 -10.29 -5.71
N SER A 11 5.14 -9.39 -4.87
CA SER A 11 6.08 -9.73 -3.80
C SER A 11 5.40 -10.41 -2.62
N THR A 12 6.14 -11.27 -1.91
CA THR A 12 5.72 -11.78 -0.61
C THR A 12 6.20 -10.83 0.48
N LEU A 13 5.28 -10.08 1.06
CA LEU A 13 5.50 -9.09 2.12
C LEU A 13 4.86 -9.54 3.44
N ASP A 14 4.56 -10.83 3.59
CA ASP A 14 3.99 -11.35 4.83
C ASP A 14 4.91 -11.05 6.01
N MET A 15 4.31 -10.60 7.11
CA MET A 15 5.02 -10.16 8.33
C MET A 15 6.02 -8.99 8.13
N ALA A 16 6.02 -8.33 6.96
CA ALA A 16 6.87 -7.16 6.72
C ALA A 16 6.51 -6.00 7.66
N ARG A 17 7.53 -5.28 8.13
CA ARG A 17 7.36 -4.15 9.05
C ARG A 17 7.51 -2.82 8.30
N PHE A 18 6.40 -2.30 7.77
CA PHE A 18 6.34 -0.99 7.10
C PHE A 18 6.00 0.17 8.05
N ARG A 19 6.15 -0.01 9.37
CA ARG A 19 5.91 1.06 10.35
C ARG A 19 6.72 2.31 10.00
N ARG A 20 6.05 3.46 9.87
CA ARG A 20 6.65 4.76 9.48
C ARG A 20 7.53 4.69 8.22
N THR A 21 7.21 3.79 7.30
CA THR A 21 7.92 3.67 6.02
C THR A 21 7.27 4.60 5.00
N ASN A 22 8.12 5.26 4.20
CA ASN A 22 7.66 6.00 3.03
C ASN A 22 7.40 5.01 1.89
N LEU A 23 6.13 4.82 1.52
CA LEU A 23 5.66 4.03 0.38
C LEU A 23 5.02 4.95 -0.68
N THR A 24 5.29 6.25 -0.65
CA THR A 24 4.75 7.20 -1.64
C THR A 24 5.04 6.69 -3.05
N ASN A 25 4.02 6.66 -3.91
CA ASN A 25 4.11 6.16 -5.29
C ASN A 25 4.57 4.70 -5.47
N ALA A 26 4.68 3.91 -4.40
CA ALA A 26 5.05 2.50 -4.51
C ALA A 26 3.95 1.70 -5.21
N ILE A 27 4.34 0.67 -5.97
CA ILE A 27 3.42 -0.21 -6.70
C ILE A 27 3.46 -1.57 -6.01
N LEU A 28 2.39 -1.91 -5.30
CA LEU A 28 2.28 -3.18 -4.57
C LEU A 28 1.38 -4.19 -5.29
N GLU A 29 0.97 -3.92 -6.54
CA GLU A 29 -0.03 -4.73 -7.24
C GLU A 29 0.21 -6.24 -7.14
N GLY A 30 -0.80 -6.97 -6.67
CA GLY A 30 -0.74 -8.43 -6.48
C GLY A 30 0.12 -8.91 -5.32
N ALA A 31 0.65 -8.03 -4.47
CA ALA A 31 1.49 -8.43 -3.34
C ALA A 31 0.70 -9.17 -2.24
N TYR A 32 1.37 -10.12 -1.59
CA TYR A 32 0.85 -10.79 -0.40
C TYR A 32 1.35 -10.09 0.86
N ALA A 33 0.51 -9.28 1.50
CA ALA A 33 0.86 -8.45 2.66
C ALA A 33 -0.03 -8.74 3.89
N TYR A 34 -0.51 -9.97 4.02
CA TYR A 34 -1.56 -10.33 4.98
C TYR A 34 -1.16 -10.00 6.43
N ASN A 35 0.05 -10.38 6.86
CA ASN A 35 0.53 -10.04 8.21
C ASN A 35 1.42 -8.80 8.31
N ALA A 36 1.48 -7.97 7.27
CA ALA A 36 2.32 -6.77 7.28
C ALA A 36 1.79 -5.69 8.26
N GLU A 37 2.71 -4.86 8.75
CA GLU A 37 2.42 -3.77 9.67
C GLU A 37 2.59 -2.42 8.99
N PHE A 38 1.52 -1.62 8.89
CA PHE A 38 1.52 -0.33 8.20
C PHE A 38 1.37 0.89 9.13
N GLU A 39 1.59 0.73 10.44
CA GLU A 39 1.38 1.82 11.41
C GLU A 39 2.24 3.05 11.07
N GLY A 40 1.57 4.16 10.74
CA GLY A 40 2.23 5.41 10.36
C GLY A 40 2.95 5.39 9.02
N ALA A 41 2.72 4.38 8.16
CA ALA A 41 3.24 4.37 6.80
C ALA A 41 2.66 5.54 5.99
N ILE A 42 3.49 6.15 5.14
CA ILE A 42 3.07 7.18 4.18
C ILE A 42 2.76 6.44 2.87
N ILE A 43 1.53 6.55 2.38
CA ILE A 43 1.04 5.77 1.23
C ILE A 43 0.44 6.64 0.13
N GLU A 44 0.77 7.93 0.08
CA GLU A 44 0.26 8.84 -0.94
C GLU A 44 0.65 8.34 -2.34
N GLY A 45 -0.32 8.15 -3.21
CA GLY A 45 -0.10 7.64 -4.57
C GLY A 45 0.36 6.17 -4.63
N ALA A 46 0.31 5.41 -3.53
CA ALA A 46 0.64 3.99 -3.57
C ALA A 46 -0.47 3.18 -4.28
N ASP A 47 -0.08 2.16 -5.04
CA ASP A 47 -1.03 1.28 -5.73
C ASP A 47 -1.18 -0.05 -4.97
N PHE A 48 -2.37 -0.30 -4.44
CA PHE A 48 -2.72 -1.51 -3.69
C PHE A 48 -3.64 -2.47 -4.46
N THR A 49 -3.74 -2.35 -5.78
CA THR A 49 -4.61 -3.23 -6.58
C THR A 49 -4.28 -4.69 -6.33
N ASP A 50 -5.30 -5.50 -6.04
CA ASP A 50 -5.17 -6.93 -5.77
C ASP A 50 -4.19 -7.30 -4.63
N VAL A 51 -3.89 -6.37 -3.72
CA VAL A 51 -3.05 -6.66 -2.55
C VAL A 51 -3.84 -7.41 -1.51
N MET A 52 -3.30 -8.56 -1.07
CA MET A 52 -3.92 -9.35 -0.01
C MET A 52 -3.62 -8.74 1.36
N LEU A 53 -4.59 -8.00 1.91
CA LEU A 53 -4.53 -7.35 3.22
C LEU A 53 -5.51 -7.99 4.21
N ARG A 54 -5.17 -7.93 5.50
CA ARG A 54 -6.19 -8.10 6.56
C ARG A 54 -7.13 -6.90 6.59
N LYS A 55 -8.36 -7.15 7.05
CA LYS A 55 -9.43 -6.15 7.14
C LYS A 55 -9.08 -4.96 8.05
N ASP A 56 -8.32 -5.19 9.12
CA ASP A 56 -7.89 -4.15 10.05
C ASP A 56 -6.85 -3.19 9.44
N SER A 57 -5.94 -3.76 8.65
CA SER A 57 -4.89 -3.07 7.91
C SER A 57 -5.51 -2.24 6.80
N LEU A 58 -6.43 -2.83 6.02
CA LEU A 58 -7.25 -2.13 5.03
C LEU A 58 -7.97 -0.93 5.65
N LYS A 59 -8.70 -1.12 6.76
CA LYS A 59 -9.42 -0.04 7.46
C LYS A 59 -8.49 1.09 7.90
N THR A 60 -7.26 0.77 8.27
CA THR A 60 -6.26 1.76 8.70
C THR A 60 -5.73 2.53 7.50
N LEU A 61 -5.36 1.85 6.43
CA LEU A 61 -4.88 2.45 5.19
C LEU A 61 -5.94 3.36 4.55
N CYS A 62 -7.20 2.95 4.52
CA CYS A 62 -8.30 3.76 3.99
C CYS A 62 -8.51 5.10 4.71
N LYS A 63 -8.04 5.27 5.95
CA LYS A 63 -8.13 6.56 6.66
C LYS A 63 -7.12 7.58 6.16
N VAL A 64 -6.02 7.13 5.58
CA VAL A 64 -4.88 7.97 5.18
C VAL A 64 -4.62 7.94 3.67
N ALA A 65 -5.27 7.05 2.94
CA ALA A 65 -5.12 6.90 1.50
C ALA A 65 -5.56 8.16 0.74
N THR A 66 -4.63 8.70 -0.06
CA THR A 66 -4.78 9.88 -0.92
C THR A 66 -3.88 9.74 -2.14
N GLY A 67 -4.10 10.57 -3.16
CA GLY A 67 -3.23 10.65 -4.34
C GLY A 67 -3.47 9.56 -5.38
N THR A 68 -2.80 9.71 -6.52
CA THR A 68 -2.87 8.83 -7.69
C THR A 68 -1.46 8.39 -8.03
N ASN A 69 -1.27 7.09 -8.25
CA ASN A 69 0.05 6.57 -8.61
C ASN A 69 0.46 7.13 -9.99
N PRO A 70 1.64 7.75 -10.14
CA PRO A 70 2.06 8.39 -11.39
C PRO A 70 2.41 7.39 -12.49
N VAL A 71 2.65 6.12 -12.16
CA VAL A 71 3.01 5.07 -13.12
C VAL A 71 1.78 4.30 -13.59
N THR A 72 0.90 3.89 -12.66
CA THR A 72 -0.29 3.09 -13.00
C THR A 72 -1.52 3.94 -13.31
N GLY A 73 -1.52 5.22 -12.92
CA GLY A 73 -2.64 6.13 -13.09
C GLY A 73 -3.84 5.85 -12.17
N ARG A 74 -3.72 4.91 -11.23
CA ARG A 74 -4.82 4.52 -10.33
C ARG A 74 -4.83 5.36 -9.06
N ASN A 75 -6.03 5.71 -8.61
CA ASN A 75 -6.20 6.39 -7.33
C ASN A 75 -5.97 5.42 -6.17
N THR A 76 -5.17 5.83 -5.18
CA THR A 76 -4.79 5.01 -4.01
C THR A 76 -6.01 4.47 -3.27
N ARG A 77 -7.04 5.31 -3.03
CA ARG A 77 -8.25 4.91 -2.30
C ARG A 77 -9.07 3.87 -3.06
N ASP A 78 -9.17 4.05 -4.37
CA ASP A 78 -9.91 3.14 -5.25
C ASP A 78 -9.22 1.77 -5.30
N THR A 79 -7.88 1.75 -5.34
CA THR A 79 -7.12 0.48 -5.33
C THR A 79 -7.24 -0.31 -4.03
N LEU A 80 -7.57 0.37 -2.94
CA LEU A 80 -7.86 -0.25 -1.65
C LEU A 80 -9.34 -0.66 -1.51
N TYR A 81 -10.22 -0.31 -2.46
CA TYR A 81 -11.67 -0.50 -2.34
C TYR A 81 -12.23 0.12 -1.05
N CYS A 82 -11.78 1.32 -0.71
CA CYS A 82 -12.33 2.05 0.43
C CYS A 82 -13.78 2.48 0.13
N ASP A 83 -14.71 2.16 1.03
CA ASP A 83 -16.08 2.67 1.02
C ASP A 83 -16.14 4.21 1.17
#